data_AF-A0A2U1WQN9-F1
#
_entry.id   AF-A0A2U1WQN9-F1
#
_cell.length_a   1.000
_cell.length_b   1.000
_cell.length_c   1.000
_cell.angle_alpha   90.00
_cell.angle_beta   90.00
_cell.angle_gamma   90.00
#
_symmetry.space_group_name_H-M   'P 1'
#
loop_
_entity.id
_entity.type
_entity.pdbx_description
1 polymer ?
#
loop_
_entity_poly.entity_id
_entity_poly.type
_entity_poly.pdbx_seq_one_letter_code
_entity_poly.pdbx_strand_id
1 'polypeptide(L)'
;MTEPNKLKELRKQRKLSEDRLAEIVGTGRSTIVKLQNGTLPITVEWAEKLASALGCKPWDMLRDDKSEAEEALELMLRWRAAGKDGKASVLNVMRLIPPEKPDPAE
;
A
#
# COMPACT_ATOMS: atom_id res chain seq x y z
N MET A 1 -5.20 -11.90 -9.54
CA MET A 1 -3.85 -11.45 -9.96
C MET A 1 -3.33 -10.62 -8.82
N THR A 2 -2.16 -10.95 -8.25
CA THR A 2 -1.62 -10.20 -7.11
C THR A 2 -1.07 -8.86 -7.58
N GLU A 3 -1.26 -7.82 -6.78
CA GLU A 3 -0.86 -6.47 -7.13
C GLU A 3 0.66 -6.28 -7.20
N PRO A 4 1.16 -5.48 -8.15
CA PRO A 4 2.56 -5.09 -8.21
C PRO A 4 2.97 -4.25 -7.00
N ASN A 5 4.14 -4.52 -6.43
CA ASN A 5 4.70 -3.82 -5.26
C ASN A 5 6.02 -3.10 -5.61
N LYS A 6 6.57 -2.32 -4.66
CA LYS A 6 7.80 -1.50 -4.82
C LYS A 6 9.08 -2.19 -4.31
N LEU A 7 9.02 -3.48 -3.96
CA LEU A 7 10.15 -4.17 -3.31
C LEU A 7 11.40 -4.19 -4.20
N LYS A 8 11.22 -4.35 -5.51
CA LYS A 8 12.33 -4.42 -6.47
C LYS A 8 13.05 -3.07 -6.58
N GLU A 9 12.31 -1.98 -6.58
CA GLU A 9 12.79 -0.61 -6.61
C GLU A 9 13.57 -0.30 -5.34
N LEU A 10 13.00 -0.58 -4.16
CA LEU A 10 13.66 -0.37 -2.86
C LEU A 10 14.96 -1.15 -2.74
N ARG A 11 14.97 -2.43 -3.16
CA ARG A 11 16.19 -3.25 -3.21
C ARG A 11 17.27 -2.60 -4.07
N LYS A 12 16.91 -2.13 -5.27
CA LYS A 12 17.86 -1.49 -6.20
C LYS A 12 18.40 -0.17 -5.65
N GLN A 13 17.59 0.63 -4.96
CA GLN A 13 18.04 1.85 -4.28
C GLN A 13 19.11 1.55 -3.22
N ARG A 14 19.02 0.39 -2.57
CA ARG A 14 20.04 -0.11 -1.62
C ARG A 14 21.20 -0.86 -2.28
N LYS A 15 21.25 -0.93 -3.61
CA LYS A 15 22.29 -1.62 -4.38
C LYS A 15 22.49 -3.09 -3.98
N LEU A 16 21.43 -3.75 -3.49
CA LEU A 16 21.47 -5.17 -3.11
C LEU A 16 21.11 -6.05 -4.30
N SER A 17 21.76 -7.20 -4.46
CA SER A 17 21.28 -8.27 -5.34
C SER A 17 20.08 -9.00 -4.71
N GLU A 18 19.37 -9.81 -5.49
CA GLU A 18 18.29 -10.66 -4.96
C GLU A 18 18.85 -11.68 -3.95
N ASP A 19 19.99 -12.29 -4.28
CA ASP A 19 20.70 -13.22 -3.39
C ASP A 19 21.12 -12.53 -2.09
N ARG A 20 21.68 -11.33 -2.17
CA ARG A 20 22.12 -10.62 -0.98
C ARG A 20 20.96 -10.22 -0.08
N LEU A 21 19.84 -9.78 -0.66
CA LEU A 21 18.65 -9.52 0.14
C LEU A 21 18.13 -10.81 0.79
N ALA A 22 18.11 -11.92 0.04
CA ALA A 22 17.69 -13.22 0.55
C ALA A 22 18.53 -13.69 1.73
N GLU A 23 19.86 -13.54 1.65
CA GLU A 23 20.79 -13.82 2.76
C GLU A 23 20.47 -12.97 3.99
N ILE A 24 20.25 -11.66 3.83
CA ILE A 24 19.98 -10.74 4.95
C ILE A 24 18.68 -11.11 5.67
N VAL A 25 17.62 -11.47 4.93
CA VAL A 25 16.32 -11.84 5.51
C VAL A 25 16.17 -13.34 5.83
N GLY A 26 17.22 -14.14 5.63
CA GLY A 26 17.21 -15.57 5.95
C GLY A 26 16.26 -16.40 5.08
N THR A 27 16.25 -16.16 3.76
CA THR A 27 15.42 -16.92 2.81
C THR A 27 16.17 -17.25 1.52
N GLY A 28 15.50 -17.89 0.56
CA GLY A 28 16.04 -18.19 -0.76
C GLY A 28 15.76 -17.09 -1.79
N ARG A 29 16.64 -16.96 -2.79
CA ARG A 29 16.49 -16.02 -3.92
C ARG A 29 15.12 -16.13 -4.60
N SER A 30 14.60 -17.34 -4.78
CA SER A 30 13.30 -17.55 -5.44
C SER A 30 12.14 -16.92 -4.66
N THR A 31 12.21 -16.90 -3.33
CA THR A 31 11.24 -16.22 -2.45
C THR A 31 11.25 -14.71 -2.72
N ILE A 32 12.44 -14.10 -2.77
CA ILE A 32 12.58 -12.66 -3.07
C ILE A 32 12.01 -12.33 -4.45
N VAL A 33 12.29 -13.13 -5.47
CA VAL A 33 11.75 -12.92 -6.82
C VAL A 33 10.23 -13.04 -6.84
N LYS A 34 9.67 -14.05 -6.15
CA LYS A 34 8.22 -14.23 -6.05
C LYS A 34 7.55 -13.07 -5.31
N LEU A 35 8.15 -12.58 -4.23
CA LEU A 35 7.68 -11.40 -3.50
C LEU A 35 7.71 -10.16 -4.41
N GLN A 36 8.80 -9.92 -5.13
CA GLN A 36 8.93 -8.76 -6.04
C GLN A 36 7.90 -8.77 -7.18
N ASN A 37 7.61 -9.95 -7.71
CA ASN A 37 6.66 -10.11 -8.81
C ASN A 37 5.21 -10.27 -8.33
N GLY A 38 4.99 -10.26 -7.00
CA GLY A 38 3.67 -10.42 -6.38
C GLY A 38 3.13 -11.85 -6.40
N THR A 39 3.82 -12.83 -7.01
CA THR A 39 3.33 -14.23 -7.03
C THR A 39 3.37 -14.89 -5.65
N LEU A 40 4.18 -14.36 -4.73
CA LEU A 40 4.04 -14.57 -3.29
C LEU A 40 3.60 -13.23 -2.68
N PRO A 41 2.47 -13.15 -1.96
CA PRO A 41 2.06 -11.93 -1.27
C PRO A 41 3.06 -11.53 -0.19
N ILE A 42 3.28 -10.21 -0.07
CA ILE A 42 4.04 -9.63 1.05
C ILE A 42 3.09 -9.57 2.25
N THR A 43 3.19 -10.58 3.13
CA THR A 43 2.50 -10.57 4.42
C THR A 43 3.10 -9.50 5.35
N VAL A 44 2.41 -9.18 6.45
CA VAL A 44 2.94 -8.26 7.47
C VAL A 44 4.32 -8.70 7.95
N GLU A 45 4.50 -10.00 8.21
CA GLU A 45 5.78 -10.56 8.64
C GLU A 45 6.89 -10.36 7.59
N TRP A 46 6.58 -10.55 6.31
CA TRP A 46 7.53 -10.26 5.23
C TRP A 46 7.85 -8.77 5.15
N ALA A 47 6.83 -7.92 5.26
CA ALA A 47 7.00 -6.48 5.21
C ALA A 47 7.93 -5.99 6.34
N GLU A 48 7.79 -6.52 7.56
CA GLU A 48 8.66 -6.18 8.68
C GLU A 48 10.11 -6.65 8.46
N LYS A 49 10.31 -7.91 8.05
CA LYS A 49 11.65 -8.47 7.77
C LYS A 49 12.37 -7.69 6.67
N LEU A 50 11.68 -7.45 5.57
CA LEU A 50 12.21 -6.72 4.42
C LEU A 50 12.47 -5.26 4.77
N ALA A 51 11.60 -4.62 5.57
CA ALA A 51 11.77 -3.23 5.98
C ALA A 51 13.01 -3.05 6.85
N SER A 52 13.25 -3.98 7.77
CA SER A 52 14.47 -4.00 8.57
C SER A 52 15.72 -4.15 7.68
N ALA A 53 15.70 -5.09 6.74
CA ALA A 53 16.82 -5.33 5.82
C ALA A 53 17.09 -4.15 4.86
N LEU A 54 16.02 -3.49 4.42
CA LEU A 54 16.04 -2.39 3.48
C LEU A 54 16.03 -1.03 4.17
N GLY A 55 16.11 -0.94 5.50
CA GLY A 55 16.07 0.29 6.29
C GLY A 55 14.98 1.27 5.84
N CYS A 56 13.76 0.78 5.60
CA CYS A 56 12.59 1.56 5.21
C CYS A 56 11.40 1.22 6.13
N LYS A 57 10.24 1.78 5.88
CA LYS A 57 9.00 1.37 6.55
C LYS A 57 8.33 0.22 5.81
N PRO A 58 7.57 -0.66 6.50
CA PRO A 58 6.85 -1.76 5.87
C PRO A 58 5.93 -1.31 4.71
N TRP A 59 5.22 -0.20 4.88
CA TRP A 59 4.31 0.35 3.87
C TRP A 59 5.02 0.97 2.65
N ASP A 60 6.32 1.27 2.73
CA ASP A 60 7.06 1.82 1.59
C ASP A 60 7.13 0.81 0.41
N MET A 61 6.96 -0.49 0.71
CA MET A 61 6.90 -1.55 -0.30
C MET A 61 5.56 -1.63 -1.01
N LEU A 62 4.50 -1.06 -0.42
CA LEU A 62 3.19 -1.04 -1.04
C LEU A 62 3.17 0.02 -2.13
N ARG A 63 2.48 -0.27 -3.24
CA ARG A 63 2.18 0.80 -4.19
C ARG A 63 1.19 1.73 -3.51
N ASP A 64 1.54 3.01 -3.50
CA ASP A 64 0.52 4.02 -3.22
C ASP A 64 -0.24 4.12 -4.54
N ASP A 65 -1.53 3.81 -4.53
CA ASP A 65 -2.39 4.39 -5.55
C ASP A 65 -2.55 5.86 -5.19
N LYS A 66 -1.51 6.64 -5.52
CA LYS A 66 -1.39 8.02 -5.07
C LYS A 66 -2.61 8.83 -5.46
N SER A 67 -3.26 8.53 -6.58
CA SER A 67 -4.48 9.22 -6.99
C SER A 67 -5.62 9.01 -5.99
N GLU A 68 -5.88 7.80 -5.54
CA GLU A 68 -6.96 7.54 -4.59
C GLU A 68 -6.65 8.17 -3.22
N ALA A 69 -5.42 8.04 -2.73
CA ALA A 69 -5.01 8.63 -1.47
C ALA A 69 -5.03 10.18 -1.50
N GLU A 70 -4.63 10.78 -2.62
CA GLU A 70 -4.67 12.24 -2.84
C GLU A 70 -6.11 12.74 -2.94
N GLU A 71 -6.99 12.04 -3.67
CA GLU A 71 -8.42 12.35 -3.79
C GLU A 71 -9.14 12.24 -2.44
N ALA A 72 -8.87 11.16 -1.69
CA ALA A 72 -9.43 10.96 -0.35
C ALA A 72 -8.95 12.05 0.62
N LEU A 73 -7.67 12.42 0.56
CA LEU A 73 -7.12 13.50 1.37
C LEU A 73 -7.74 14.86 1.01
N GLU A 74 -7.91 15.15 -0.28
CA GLU A 74 -8.57 16.38 -0.74
C GLU A 74 -10.00 16.47 -0.17
N LEU A 75 -10.76 15.37 -0.25
CA LEU A 75 -12.12 15.31 0.31
C LEU A 75 -12.12 15.57 1.82
N MET A 76 -11.20 14.93 2.57
CA MET A 76 -11.07 15.15 4.01
C MET A 76 -10.72 16.59 4.38
N LEU A 77 -9.80 17.22 3.63
CA LEU A 77 -9.43 18.62 3.85
C LEU A 77 -10.58 19.56 3.54
N ARG A 78 -11.31 19.33 2.44
CA ARG A 78 -12.53 20.08 2.09
C ARG A 78 -13.61 19.93 3.16
N TRP A 79 -13.83 18.72 3.65
CA TRP A 79 -14.76 18.45 4.75
C TRP A 79 -14.39 19.22 6.02
N ARG A 80 -13.11 19.22 6.40
CA ARG A 80 -12.63 19.92 7.59
C ARG A 80 -12.83 21.43 7.49
N ALA A 81 -12.58 22.01 6.32
CA ALA A 81 -12.71 23.44 6.06
C ALA A 81 -14.17 23.89 5.89
N ALA A 82 -15.09 22.98 5.54
CA ALA A 82 -16.48 23.32 5.29
C ALA A 82 -17.24 23.73 6.57
N GLY A 83 -18.04 24.79 6.44
CA GLY A 83 -19.08 25.16 7.41
C GLY A 83 -20.25 24.18 7.42
N LYS A 84 -21.25 24.42 8.28
CA LYS A 84 -22.42 23.53 8.44
C LYS A 84 -23.13 23.23 7.12
N ASP A 85 -23.36 24.24 6.29
CA ASP A 85 -24.09 24.08 5.03
C ASP A 85 -23.26 23.30 3.98
N GLY A 86 -21.95 23.54 3.93
CA GLY A 86 -21.04 22.79 3.06
C GLY A 86 -20.99 21.31 3.43
N LYS A 87 -20.92 20.99 4.72
CA LYS A 87 -20.98 19.61 5.21
C LYS A 87 -22.32 18.94 4.90
N ALA A 88 -23.43 19.66 5.06
CA ALA A 88 -24.76 19.13 4.71
C ALA A 88 -24.85 18.77 3.23
N SER A 89 -24.30 19.61 2.35
CA SER A 89 -24.23 19.34 0.91
C SER A 89 -23.37 18.11 0.58
N VAL A 90 -22.19 17.97 1.19
CA VAL A 90 -21.34 16.77 0.99
C VAL A 90 -22.08 15.50 1.42
N LEU A 91 -22.74 15.51 2.59
CA LEU A 91 -23.52 14.36 3.04
C LEU A 91 -24.69 14.02 2.11
N ASN A 92 -25.36 15.02 1.55
CA ASN A 92 -26.43 14.79 0.58
C ASN A 92 -25.91 14.11 -0.68
N VAL A 93 -24.75 14.54 -1.20
CA VAL A 93 -24.12 13.88 -2.36
C VAL A 93 -23.70 12.46 -2.03
N MET A 94 -23.05 12.23 -0.88
CA MET A 94 -22.61 10.88 -0.48
C MET A 94 -23.80 9.91 -0.34
N ARG A 95 -24.97 10.35 0.12
CA ARG A 95 -26.18 9.51 0.19
C ARG A 95 -26.70 9.06 -1.17
N LEU A 96 -26.37 9.77 -2.25
CA LEU A 96 -26.76 9.40 -3.61
C LEU A 96 -25.83 8.36 -4.22
N ILE A 97 -24.67 8.11 -3.60
CA ILE A 97 -23.69 7.12 -4.02
C ILE A 97 -23.84 5.92 -3.09
N PRO A 98 -24.59 4.87 -3.48
CA PRO A 98 -24.68 3.67 -2.67
C PRO A 98 -23.29 3.03 -2.56
N PRO A 99 -22.94 2.39 -1.43
CA PRO A 99 -21.71 1.61 -1.37
C PRO A 99 -21.76 0.53 -2.46
N GLU A 100 -20.64 0.32 -3.16
CA GLU A 100 -20.48 -0.95 -3.89
C GLU A 100 -20.65 -2.09 -2.88
N LYS A 101 -21.31 -3.18 -3.31
CA LYS A 101 -21.85 -4.27 -2.49
C LYS A 101 -21.17 -4.41 -1.12
N PRO A 102 -21.95 -4.53 -0.02
CA PRO A 102 -21.38 -4.68 1.32
C PRO A 102 -20.33 -5.80 1.31
N ASP A 103 -19.21 -5.55 2.00
CA ASP A 103 -18.19 -6.57 2.27
C ASP A 103 -18.93 -7.82 2.82
N PRO A 104 -18.80 -9.01 2.22
CA PRO A 104 -19.55 -10.20 2.63
C PRO A 104 -19.18 -10.76 4.03
N ALA A 105 -18.72 -9.92 4.95
CA ALA A 105 -18.34 -10.28 6.30
C ALA A 105 -18.65 -9.16 7.33
N GLU A 106 -19.94 -8.91 7.59
CA GLU A 106 -20.43 -8.47 8.90
C GLU A 106 -21.36 -9.53 9.49
#